data_AF-A0A355V0X4-F1
#
_entry.id   AF-A0A355V0X4-F1
#
_cell.length_a   1.000
_cell.length_b   1.000
_cell.length_c   1.000
_cell.angle_alpha   90.00
_cell.angle_beta   90.00
_cell.angle_gamma   90.00
#
_symmetry.space_group_name_H-M   'P 1'
#
loop_
_entity.id
_entity.type
_entity.pdbx_description
1 polymer ?
#
loop_
_entity_poly.entity_id
_entity_poly.type
_entity_poly.pdbx_seq_one_letter_code
_entity_poly.pdbx_strand_id
1 'polypeptide(L)' 'RLEIGCGKGKFVCETAALNPDINFVACEKISNVLIDACERAKAEKLKNVY' A
#
# COMPACT_ATOMS: atom_id res chain seq x y z
N ARG A 1 6.59 7.21 -4.41
CA ARG A 1 7.11 6.04 -5.16
C ARG A 1 5.92 5.24 -5.70
N LEU A 2 6.08 4.55 -6.83
CA LEU A 2 5.00 3.81 -7.48
C LEU A 2 5.28 2.30 -7.41
N GLU A 3 4.30 1.51 -7.01
CA GLU A 3 4.29 0.05 -7.11
C GLU A 3 3.17 -0.41 -8.06
N ILE A 4 3.51 -1.22 -9.07
CA ILE A 4 2.56 -1.79 -10.03
C ILE A 4 2.44 -3.29 -9.74
N GLY A 5 1.23 -3.75 -9.47
CA GLY A 5 0.97 -5.12 -9.03
C GLY A 5 1.29 -5.32 -7.55
N CYS A 6 0.73 -4.45 -6.69
CA CYS A 6 1.04 -4.45 -5.26
C CYS A 6 0.48 -5.67 -4.50
N GLY A 7 -0.32 -6.51 -5.16
CA GLY A 7 -0.97 -7.64 -4.50
C GLY A 7 -1.74 -7.17 -3.28
N LYS A 8 -1.58 -7.85 -2.14
CA LYS A 8 -2.23 -7.50 -0.86
C LYS A 8 -1.51 -6.38 -0.09
N GLY A 9 -0.71 -5.57 -0.77
CA GLY A 9 -0.08 -4.37 -0.22
C GLY A 9 1.03 -4.59 0.81
N LYS A 10 1.56 -5.82 0.98
CA LYS A 10 2.59 -6.11 2.00
C LYS A 10 3.83 -5.21 1.82
N PHE A 11 4.37 -5.19 0.59
CA PHE A 11 5.63 -4.53 0.30
C PHE A 11 5.52 -2.99 0.40
N VAL A 12 4.52 -2.40 -0.25
CA VAL A 12 4.25 -0.95 -0.12
C VAL A 12 4.02 -0.54 1.33
N CYS A 13 3.26 -1.31 2.11
CA CYS A 13 2.93 -0.95 3.49
C CYS A 13 4.16 -1.00 4.41
N GLU A 14 4.94 -2.09 4.35
CA GLU A 14 6.19 -2.23 5.12
C GLU A 14 7.19 -1.13 4.76
N THR A 15 7.32 -0.81 3.47
CA THR A 15 8.23 0.25 3.00
C THR A 15 7.76 1.63 3.45
N ALA A 16 6.45 1.90 3.37
CA ALA A 16 5.85 3.17 3.77
C ALA A 16 5.98 3.41 5.28
N ALA A 17 5.83 2.37 6.10
CA ALA A 17 6.02 2.44 7.54
C ALA A 17 7.46 2.85 7.92
N LEU A 18 8.45 2.36 7.17
CA LEU A 18 9.87 2.70 7.38
C LEU A 18 10.26 4.09 6.83
N ASN A 19 9.42 4.68 5.97
CA ASN A 19 9.71 5.95 5.29
C ASN A 19 8.50 6.90 5.36
N PRO A 20 8.11 7.39 6.56
CA PRO A 20 6.89 8.17 6.77
C PRO A 20 6.87 9.48 5.96
N ASP A 21 8.05 10.00 5.59
CA ASP A 21 8.20 11.26 4.86
C ASP A 21 8.02 11.10 3.33
N ILE A 22 7.85 9.87 2.85
CA ILE A 22 7.70 9.55 1.42
C ILE A 22 6.27 9.08 1.17
N ASN A 23 5.61 9.66 0.18
CA ASN A 23 4.32 9.18 -0.32
C ASN A 23 4.50 8.00 -1.29
N PHE A 24 3.69 6.97 -1.14
CA PHE A 24 3.65 5.77 -1.98
C PHE A 24 2.29 5.67 -2.67
N VAL A 25 2.31 5.32 -3.95
CA VAL A 25 1.11 5.00 -4.74
C VAL A 25 1.24 3.55 -5.17
N ALA A 26 0.19 2.76 -4.97
CA ALA A 26 0.19 1.35 -5.34
C ALA A 26 -1.05 0.99 -6.15
N CYS A 27 -0.87 0.23 -7.24
CA CYS A 27 -1.98 -0.24 -8.05
C CYS A 27 -1.97 -1.76 -8.22
N GLU A 28 -3.15 -2.33 -8.34
CA GLU A 28 -3.38 -3.75 -8.57
C GLU A 28 -4.55 -3.91 -9.55
N LYS A 29 -4.44 -4.90 -10.44
CA LYS A 29 -5.46 -5.19 -11.47
C LYS A 29 -6.67 -5.88 -10.86
N ILE A 30 -6.46 -6.79 -9.90
CA ILE A 30 -7.53 -7.58 -9.31
C ILE A 30 -8.16 -6.80 -8.15
N SER A 31 -9.38 -6.29 -8.33
CA SER A 31 -10.05 -5.40 -7.36
C SER A 31 -10.16 -6.00 -5.95
N ASN A 32 -10.46 -7.30 -5.83
CA ASN A 32 -10.53 -7.95 -4.51
C ASN A 32 -9.18 -7.97 -3.79
N VAL A 33 -8.08 -8.06 -4.54
CA VAL A 33 -6.73 -8.04 -4.00
C VAL A 33 -6.33 -6.61 -3.62
N LEU A 34 -6.75 -5.61 -4.40
CA LEU A 34 -6.56 -4.20 -4.05
C LEU A 34 -7.28 -3.81 -2.75
N ILE A 35 -8.51 -4.32 -2.53
CA ILE A 35 -9.24 -4.07 -1.27
C ILE A 35 -8.45 -4.61 -0.07
N ASP A 36 -7.90 -5.82 -0.14
CA ASP A 36 -7.03 -6.37 0.91
C ASP A 36 -5.83 -5.45 1.20
N ALA A 37 -5.22 -4.86 0.16
CA ALA A 37 -4.12 -3.91 0.32
C ALA A 37 -4.56 -2.60 1.02
N CYS A 38 -5.71 -2.05 0.64
CA CYS A 38 -6.28 -0.86 1.27
C CYS A 38 -6.66 -1.10 2.74
N GLU A 39 -7.27 -2.25 3.04
CA GLU A 39 -7.62 -2.65 4.41
C GLU A 39 -6.39 -2.80 5.29
N ARG A 40 -5.32 -3.41 4.76
CA ARG A 40 -4.02 -3.46 5.45
C ARG A 40 -3.47 -2.07 5.75
N ALA A 41 -3.37 -1.19 4.75
CA ALA A 41 -2.84 0.15 4.93
C ALA A 41 -3.62 0.93 6.00
N LYS A 42 -4.95 0.77 6.02
CA LYS A 42 -5.84 1.34 7.04
C LYS A 42 -5.62 0.73 8.43
N ALA A 43 -5.48 -0.60 8.53
CA ALA A 43 -5.25 -1.31 9.79
C ALA A 43 -3.90 -0.92 10.41
N GLU A 44 -2.87 -0.74 9.58
CA GLU A 44 -1.52 -0.27 9.97
C GLU A 44 -1.45 1.25 10.18
N LYS A 45 -2.57 1.98 9.94
CA LYS A 45 -2.71 3.44 10.10
C LYS A 45 -1.70 4.24 9.27
N LEU A 46 -1.33 3.72 8.11
CA LEU A 46 -0.43 4.39 7.18
C LEU A 46 -1.14 5.60 6.56
N LYS A 47 -0.47 6.75 6.60
CA LYS A 47 -0.98 8.02 6.04
C LYS A 47 -0.32 8.40 4.71
N ASN A 48 0.67 7.62 4.29
CA ASN A 48 1.53 7.89 3.15
C ASN A 48 1.41 6.80 2.07
N VAL A 49 0.33 6.01 2.06
CA VAL A 49 0.00 5.02 1.01
C VAL A 49 -1.32 5.40 0.36
N TYR A 50 -1.35 5.49 -0.96
CA TYR A 50 -2.48 5.93 -1.79
C TYR A 50 -2.78 4.95 -2.93
#